data_AF-A0A661V695-F1
#
_entry.id   AF-A0A661V695-F1
#
_cell.length_a   1.000
_cell.length_b   1.000
_cell.length_c   1.000
_cell.angle_alpha   90.00
_cell.angle_beta   90.00
_cell.angle_gamma   90.00
#
_symmetry.space_group_name_H-M   'P 1'
#
loop_
_entity.id
_entity.type
_entity.pdbx_description
1 polymer ?
#
loop_
_entity_poly.entity_id
_entity_poly.type
_entity_poly.pdbx_seq_one_letter_code
_entity_poly.pdbx_strand_id
1 'polypeptide(L)'
;MTQDSVSQFTRPGRALHVVLTGSILLYALVVELCAGQFAPFEGFAPEINANLMSLLRVVFVITGLAGLTLAAILLWRVHAVSSVAGAFAIAYAALDTVASYGLVLFLLGGQRLDFYNFAVPALVGQLLLWTQGEQWDELVAQEQAGPSLKR
;
A
#
# COMPACT_ATOMS: atom_id res chain seq x y z
N MET A 1 7.96 -26.72 -11.71
CA MET A 1 7.20 -25.88 -10.76
C MET A 1 6.98 -26.75 -9.52
N THR A 2 7.85 -26.61 -8.53
CA THR A 2 7.96 -27.52 -7.37
C THR A 2 6.87 -27.25 -6.34
N GLN A 3 6.41 -28.32 -5.68
CA GLN A 3 5.30 -28.35 -4.72
C GLN A 3 5.44 -27.34 -3.56
N ASP A 4 6.68 -26.89 -3.27
CA ASP A 4 7.00 -25.84 -2.29
C ASP A 4 6.57 -24.42 -2.70
N SER A 5 6.45 -24.13 -4.00
CA SER A 5 5.97 -22.82 -4.45
C SER A 5 4.49 -22.62 -4.13
N VAL A 6 3.69 -23.68 -4.19
CA VAL A 6 2.26 -23.64 -3.91
C VAL A 6 2.00 -23.45 -2.41
N SER A 7 2.80 -24.06 -1.53
CA SER A 7 2.66 -23.90 -0.09
C SER A 7 3.04 -22.48 0.40
N GLN A 8 3.99 -21.80 -0.25
CA GLN A 8 4.29 -20.39 0.05
C GLN A 8 3.12 -19.43 -0.25
N PHE A 9 2.28 -19.73 -1.26
CA PHE A 9 1.08 -18.94 -1.56
C PHE A 9 -0.11 -19.26 -0.65
N THR A 10 -0.06 -20.35 0.11
CA THR A 10 -1.12 -20.66 1.10
C THR A 10 -1.02 -19.85 2.39
N ARG A 11 0.06 -19.07 2.59
CA ARG A 11 0.16 -18.14 3.72
C ARG A 11 -0.55 -16.83 3.38
N PRO A 12 -1.60 -16.45 4.13
CA PRO A 12 -2.46 -15.31 3.79
C PRO A 12 -1.70 -13.99 3.68
N GLY A 13 -0.64 -13.79 4.47
CA GLY A 13 0.17 -12.58 4.43
C GLY A 13 0.92 -12.38 3.10
N ARG A 14 1.46 -13.46 2.52
CA ARG A 14 2.22 -13.40 1.26
C ARG A 14 1.32 -13.14 0.05
N ALA A 15 0.13 -13.74 0.04
CA ALA A 15 -0.84 -13.49 -1.01
C ALA A 15 -1.30 -12.03 -1.03
N LEU A 16 -1.62 -11.46 0.14
CA LEU A 16 -1.99 -10.05 0.28
C LEU A 16 -0.90 -9.10 -0.21
N HIS A 17 0.37 -9.36 0.15
CA HIS A 17 1.46 -8.54 -0.34
C HIS A 17 1.57 -8.57 -1.86
N VAL A 18 1.61 -9.76 -2.47
CA VAL A 18 1.78 -9.89 -3.93
C VAL A 18 0.66 -9.15 -4.67
N VAL A 19 -0.59 -9.29 -4.21
CA VAL A 19 -1.73 -8.61 -4.81
C VAL A 19 -1.63 -7.10 -4.67
N LEU A 20 -1.26 -6.59 -3.48
CA LEU A 20 -1.25 -5.15 -3.19
C LEU A 20 0.03 -4.43 -3.66
N THR A 21 1.11 -5.15 -3.91
CA THR A 21 2.24 -4.61 -4.67
C THR A 21 1.91 -4.62 -6.16
N GLY A 22 1.26 -5.68 -6.63
CA GLY A 22 0.76 -5.79 -7.99
C GLY A 22 -0.19 -4.65 -8.37
N SER A 23 -1.08 -4.23 -7.46
CA SER A 23 -1.97 -3.07 -7.68
C SER A 23 -1.18 -1.78 -7.89
N ILE A 24 -0.18 -1.47 -7.06
CA ILE A 24 0.62 -0.25 -7.21
C ILE A 24 1.41 -0.25 -8.52
N LEU A 25 1.97 -1.41 -8.90
CA LEU A 25 2.64 -1.56 -10.20
C LEU A 25 1.68 -1.38 -11.37
N LEU A 26 0.45 -1.89 -11.25
CA LEU A 26 -0.60 -1.65 -12.23
C LEU A 26 -0.98 -0.16 -12.31
N TYR A 27 -1.05 0.55 -11.19
CA TYR A 27 -1.26 2.01 -11.19
C TYR A 27 -0.13 2.72 -11.94
N ALA A 28 1.12 2.34 -11.70
CA ALA A 28 2.27 2.90 -12.42
C ALA A 28 2.20 2.63 -13.93
N LEU A 29 1.78 1.42 -14.32
CA LEU A 29 1.55 1.09 -15.73
C LEU A 29 0.45 1.97 -16.35
N VAL A 30 -0.67 2.17 -15.65
CA VAL A 30 -1.75 3.05 -16.10
C VAL A 30 -1.23 4.48 -16.30
N VAL A 31 -0.46 5.01 -15.35
CA VAL A 31 0.13 6.35 -15.42
C VAL A 31 1.02 6.50 -16.65
N GLU A 32 1.92 5.55 -16.88
CA GLU A 32 2.85 5.59 -18.01
C GLU A 32 2.15 5.39 -19.36
N LEU A 33 1.14 4.52 -19.43
CA LEU A 33 0.32 4.37 -20.64
C LEU A 33 -0.45 5.64 -20.95
N CYS A 34 -1.12 6.25 -19.96
CA CYS A 34 -1.85 7.49 -20.16
C CYS A 34 -0.92 8.64 -20.60
N ALA A 35 0.18 8.83 -19.87
CA ALA A 35 1.10 9.92 -20.15
C ALA A 35 1.94 9.71 -21.42
N GLY A 36 2.07 8.47 -21.91
CA GLY A 36 2.72 8.15 -23.17
C GLY A 36 1.77 8.25 -24.37
N GLN A 37 0.54 7.72 -24.25
CA GLN A 37 -0.41 7.66 -25.36
C GLN A 37 -1.16 8.98 -25.60
N PHE A 38 -1.39 9.77 -24.55
CA PHE A 38 -2.18 11.01 -24.63
C PHE A 38 -1.33 12.27 -24.44
N ALA A 39 -0.05 12.25 -24.85
CA ALA A 39 0.85 13.40 -24.66
C ALA A 39 0.46 14.60 -25.57
N PRO A 40 0.33 15.84 -25.02
CA PRO A 40 0.43 16.19 -23.60
C PRO A 40 -0.83 15.80 -22.81
N PHE A 41 -0.66 15.02 -21.74
CA PHE A 41 -1.76 14.60 -20.89
C PHE A 41 -1.98 15.64 -19.79
N GLU A 42 -3.08 16.38 -19.86
CA GLU A 42 -3.45 17.43 -18.89
C GLU A 42 -4.32 16.90 -17.74
N GLY A 43 -4.60 15.58 -17.73
CA GLY A 43 -5.57 14.96 -16.84
C GLY A 43 -6.95 14.86 -17.48
N PHE A 44 -7.86 14.18 -16.79
CA PHE A 44 -9.26 14.03 -17.18
C PHE A 44 -10.14 15.19 -16.72
N ALA A 45 -9.60 16.11 -15.92
CA ALA A 45 -10.33 17.26 -15.40
C ALA A 45 -9.50 18.55 -15.46
N PRO A 46 -9.09 18.99 -16.67
CA PRO A 46 -8.19 20.14 -16.86
C PRO A 46 -8.81 21.46 -16.40
N GLU A 47 -10.13 21.55 -16.31
CA GLU A 47 -10.87 22.74 -15.84
C GLU A 47 -10.90 22.88 -14.31
N ILE A 48 -10.34 21.93 -13.56
CA ILE A 48 -10.28 22.03 -12.10
C ILE A 48 -9.49 23.27 -11.70
N ASN A 49 -10.10 24.08 -10.83
CA ASN A 49 -9.46 25.26 -10.26
C ASN A 49 -8.12 24.88 -9.59
N ALA A 50 -7.05 25.62 -9.92
CA ALA A 50 -5.72 25.42 -9.35
C ALA A 50 -5.71 25.43 -7.81
N ASN A 51 -6.56 26.25 -7.18
CA ASN A 51 -6.72 26.30 -5.72
C ASN A 51 -7.30 24.99 -5.17
N LEU A 52 -8.28 24.41 -5.88
CA LEU A 52 -8.86 23.13 -5.48
C LEU A 52 -7.85 21.99 -5.65
N MET A 53 -7.08 21.99 -6.74
CA MET A 53 -6.02 21.00 -6.94
C MET A 53 -4.94 21.11 -5.85
N SER A 54 -4.53 22.33 -5.49
CA SER A 54 -3.59 22.55 -4.38
C SER A 54 -4.17 22.07 -3.04
N LEU A 55 -5.46 22.32 -2.78
CA LEU A 55 -6.13 21.83 -1.58
C LEU A 55 -6.14 20.30 -1.52
N LEU A 56 -6.49 19.63 -2.62
CA LEU A 56 -6.50 18.17 -2.71
C LEU A 56 -5.11 17.58 -2.43
N ARG A 57 -4.06 18.16 -3.02
CA ARG A 57 -2.67 17.76 -2.74
C ARG A 57 -2.35 17.86 -1.25
N VAL A 58 -2.69 18.98 -0.60
CA VAL A 58 -2.43 19.18 0.83
C VAL A 58 -3.21 18.16 1.67
N VAL A 59 -4.51 17.96 1.38
CA VAL A 59 -5.34 16.99 2.10
C VAL A 59 -4.77 15.58 1.95
N PHE A 60 -4.42 15.17 0.73
CA PHE A 60 -3.85 13.85 0.45
C PHE A 60 -2.46 13.66 1.05
N VAL A 61 -1.62 14.69 1.08
CA VAL A 61 -0.34 14.63 1.78
C VAL A 61 -0.56 14.42 3.27
N ILE A 62 -1.48 15.15 3.91
CA ILE A 62 -1.77 15.00 5.33
C ILE A 62 -2.31 13.60 5.64
N THR A 63 -3.32 13.14 4.89
CA THR A 63 -3.90 11.80 5.11
C THR A 63 -2.92 10.70 4.75
N GLY A 64 -2.10 10.90 3.71
CA GLY A 64 -1.06 9.96 3.29
C GLY A 64 0.03 9.82 4.35
N LEU A 65 0.50 10.93 4.93
CA LEU A 65 1.43 10.92 6.06
C LEU A 65 0.84 10.23 7.29
N ALA A 66 -0.45 10.45 7.58
CA ALA A 66 -1.14 9.73 8.66
C ALA A 66 -1.20 8.22 8.39
N GLY A 67 -1.48 7.80 7.15
CA GLY A 67 -1.49 6.40 6.73
C GLY A 67 -0.10 5.74 6.83
N LEU A 68 0.96 6.43 6.38
CA LEU A 68 2.34 5.97 6.50
C LEU A 68 2.76 5.85 7.98
N THR A 69 2.37 6.83 8.80
CA THR A 69 2.64 6.82 10.25
C THR A 69 1.91 5.65 10.91
N LEU A 70 0.66 5.39 10.55
CA LEU A 70 -0.10 4.24 11.04
C LEU A 70 0.58 2.92 10.67
N ALA A 71 0.98 2.75 9.41
CA ALA A 71 1.71 1.56 8.96
C ALA A 71 3.03 1.38 9.72
N ALA A 72 3.79 2.46 9.95
CA ALA A 72 5.02 2.42 10.74
C ALA A 72 4.78 2.07 12.22
N ILE A 73 3.71 2.60 12.84
CA ILE A 73 3.33 2.25 14.21
C ILE A 73 2.96 0.77 14.30
N LEU A 74 2.18 0.25 13.34
CA LEU A 74 1.78 -1.15 13.31
C LEU A 74 3.01 -2.07 13.13
N LEU A 75 3.96 -1.67 12.28
CA LEU A 75 5.25 -2.34 12.12
C LEU A 75 6.00 -2.46 13.46
N TRP A 76 6.07 -1.38 14.23
CA TRP A 76 6.86 -1.36 15.48
C TRP A 76 6.12 -1.93 16.70
N ARG A 77 4.78 -1.86 16.72
CA ARG A 77 3.96 -2.22 17.88
C ARG A 77 3.09 -3.46 17.64
N VAL A 78 3.53 -4.37 16.79
CA VAL A 78 2.79 -5.61 16.48
C VAL A 78 2.35 -6.41 17.72
N HIS A 79 3.19 -6.47 18.75
CA HIS A 79 2.90 -7.23 19.97
C HIS A 79 1.80 -6.61 20.84
N ALA A 80 1.41 -5.35 20.57
CA ALA A 80 0.40 -4.63 21.33
C ALA A 80 -1.02 -4.71 20.72
N VAL A 81 -1.17 -5.31 19.54
CA VAL A 81 -2.46 -5.39 18.85
C VAL A 81 -3.18 -6.70 19.17
N SER A 82 -4.49 -6.65 19.32
CA SER A 82 -5.32 -7.81 19.67
C SER A 82 -5.45 -8.84 18.55
N SER A 83 -5.23 -8.42 17.29
CA SER A 83 -5.16 -9.33 16.15
C SER A 83 -4.05 -8.90 15.19
N VAL A 84 -3.08 -9.79 15.01
CA VAL A 84 -1.90 -9.58 14.16
C VAL A 84 -2.31 -9.58 12.69
N ALA A 85 -3.23 -10.47 12.31
CA ALA A 85 -3.78 -10.53 10.95
C ALA A 85 -4.55 -9.25 10.57
N GLY A 86 -5.32 -8.70 11.52
CA GLY A 86 -6.03 -7.44 11.32
C GLY A 86 -5.07 -6.25 11.13
N ALA A 87 -4.04 -6.17 11.98
CA ALA A 87 -2.99 -5.15 11.86
C ALA A 87 -2.29 -5.21 10.49
N PHE A 88 -2.01 -6.42 9.99
CA PHE A 88 -1.41 -6.63 8.67
C PHE A 88 -2.31 -6.08 7.56
N ALA A 89 -3.58 -6.49 7.53
CA ALA A 89 -4.52 -6.02 6.50
C ALA A 89 -4.65 -4.48 6.51
N ILE A 90 -4.70 -3.86 7.69
CA ILE A 90 -4.78 -2.40 7.84
C ILE A 90 -3.52 -1.70 7.33
N ALA A 91 -2.32 -2.20 7.68
CA ALA A 91 -1.07 -1.60 7.26
C ALA A 91 -0.93 -1.62 5.72
N TYR A 92 -1.24 -2.76 5.10
CA TYR A 92 -1.22 -2.88 3.64
C TYR A 92 -2.28 -2.03 2.96
N ALA A 93 -3.51 -2.01 3.47
CA ALA A 93 -4.58 -1.18 2.94
C ALA A 93 -4.26 0.32 3.05
N ALA A 94 -3.62 0.74 4.16
CA ALA A 94 -3.18 2.13 4.32
C ALA A 94 -2.15 2.53 3.26
N LEU A 95 -1.19 1.66 2.94
CA LEU A 95 -0.18 1.92 1.90
C LEU A 95 -0.78 1.92 0.49
N ASP A 96 -1.67 0.99 0.17
CA ASP A 96 -2.37 0.99 -1.13
C ASP A 96 -3.23 2.26 -1.29
N THR A 97 -3.90 2.68 -0.21
CA THR A 97 -4.66 3.95 -0.17
C THR A 97 -3.76 5.15 -0.45
N VAL A 98 -2.57 5.22 0.17
CA VAL A 98 -1.58 6.28 -0.11
C VAL A 98 -1.23 6.31 -1.59
N ALA A 99 -0.91 5.16 -2.20
CA ALA A 99 -0.59 5.08 -3.62
C ALA A 99 -1.76 5.51 -4.52
N SER A 100 -2.99 5.13 -4.17
CA SER A 100 -4.20 5.52 -4.90
C SER A 100 -4.46 7.03 -4.89
N TYR A 101 -4.08 7.76 -3.83
CA TYR A 101 -4.15 9.22 -3.81
C TYR A 101 -3.28 9.85 -4.90
N GLY A 102 -2.06 9.34 -5.08
CA GLY A 102 -1.18 9.78 -6.16
C GLY A 102 -1.76 9.48 -7.53
N LEU A 103 -2.40 8.31 -7.70
CA LEU A 103 -3.08 7.96 -8.95
C LEU A 103 -4.20 8.94 -9.24
N VAL A 104 -5.07 9.22 -8.25
CA VAL A 104 -6.17 10.19 -8.40
C VAL A 104 -5.63 11.57 -8.80
N LEU A 105 -4.59 12.07 -8.14
CA LEU A 105 -4.00 13.37 -8.49
C LEU A 105 -3.44 13.40 -9.92
N PHE A 106 -2.74 12.34 -10.34
CA PHE A 106 -2.28 12.22 -11.71
C PHE A 106 -3.44 12.21 -12.72
N LEU A 107 -4.50 11.44 -12.43
CA LEU A 107 -5.67 11.37 -13.30
C LEU A 107 -6.39 12.72 -13.41
N LEU A 108 -6.37 13.54 -12.35
CA LEU A 108 -6.99 14.86 -12.37
C LEU A 108 -6.14 15.93 -13.07
N GLY A 109 -4.83 15.99 -12.77
CA GLY A 109 -3.95 17.09 -13.20
C GLY A 109 -2.83 16.72 -14.16
N GLY A 110 -2.73 15.46 -14.59
CA GLY A 110 -1.78 14.98 -15.60
C GLY A 110 -0.31 14.91 -15.18
N GLN A 111 0.06 15.38 -14.00
CA GLN A 111 1.45 15.44 -13.56
C GLN A 111 1.92 14.09 -13.00
N ARG A 112 2.86 13.44 -13.69
CA ARG A 112 3.43 12.14 -13.25
C ARG A 112 4.03 12.20 -11.83
N LEU A 113 4.61 13.35 -11.47
CA LEU A 113 5.19 13.56 -10.14
C LEU A 113 4.15 13.42 -9.02
N ASP A 114 2.89 13.79 -9.26
CA ASP A 114 1.83 13.63 -8.28
C ASP A 114 1.59 12.14 -7.95
N PHE A 115 1.77 11.23 -8.91
CA PHE A 115 1.71 9.79 -8.63
C PHE A 115 2.94 9.31 -7.87
N TYR A 116 4.14 9.61 -8.37
CA TYR A 116 5.38 9.07 -7.81
C TYR A 116 5.67 9.54 -6.37
N ASN A 117 5.25 10.76 -6.01
CA ASN A 117 5.39 11.28 -4.65
C ASN A 117 4.66 10.43 -3.59
N PHE A 118 3.63 9.70 -3.98
CA PHE A 118 2.87 8.82 -3.09
C PHE A 118 3.19 7.34 -3.30
N ALA A 119 3.36 6.92 -4.54
CA ALA A 119 3.63 5.53 -4.89
C ALA A 119 4.99 5.05 -4.35
N VAL A 120 6.04 5.87 -4.44
CA VAL A 120 7.38 5.47 -4.00
C VAL A 120 7.43 5.22 -2.48
N PRO A 121 6.97 6.14 -1.60
CA PRO A 121 6.89 5.86 -0.17
C PRO A 121 6.01 4.66 0.17
N ALA A 122 4.89 4.48 -0.54
CA ALA A 122 4.01 3.33 -0.33
C ALA A 122 4.69 2.00 -0.65
N LEU A 123 5.43 1.93 -1.77
CA LEU A 123 6.21 0.74 -2.16
C LEU A 123 7.34 0.46 -1.16
N VAL A 124 8.03 1.50 -0.68
CA VAL A 124 9.05 1.34 0.37
C VAL A 124 8.41 0.77 1.63
N GLY A 125 7.25 1.29 2.05
CA GLY A 125 6.50 0.74 3.18
C GLY A 125 6.09 -0.72 2.99
N GLN A 126 5.62 -1.09 1.80
CA GLN A 126 5.26 -2.48 1.50
C GLN A 126 6.49 -3.39 1.53
N LEU A 127 7.62 -2.94 0.98
CA LEU A 127 8.87 -3.68 1.02
C LEU A 127 9.34 -3.92 2.46
N LEU A 128 9.21 -2.92 3.33
CA LEU A 128 9.53 -3.07 4.76
C LEU A 128 8.57 -4.05 5.46
N LEU A 129 7.28 -4.07 5.10
CA LEU A 129 6.35 -5.09 5.60
C LEU A 129 6.69 -6.50 5.11
N TRP A 130 7.24 -6.64 3.89
CA TRP A 130 7.69 -7.94 3.39
C TRP A 130 8.86 -8.48 4.17
N THR A 131 9.89 -7.66 4.43
CA THR A 131 11.11 -8.14 5.13
C THR A 131 10.81 -8.67 6.52
N GLN A 132 9.73 -8.20 7.13
CA GLN A 132 9.27 -8.72 8.41
C GLN A 132 8.28 -9.88 8.29
N GLY A 133 7.71 -10.14 7.10
CA GLY A 133 6.57 -11.05 6.90
C GLY A 133 6.71 -12.43 7.54
N GLU A 134 7.93 -13.00 7.64
CA GLU A 134 8.17 -14.26 8.34
C GLU A 134 7.88 -14.17 9.85
N GLN A 135 8.30 -13.10 10.51
CA GLN A 135 8.00 -12.85 11.94
C GLN A 135 6.49 -12.69 12.15
N TRP A 136 5.80 -12.08 11.19
CA TRP A 136 4.35 -11.89 11.26
C TRP A 136 3.58 -13.20 11.03
N ASP A 137 4.02 -14.04 10.10
CA ASP A 137 3.45 -15.38 9.88
C ASP A 137 3.56 -16.25 11.17
N GLU A 138 4.70 -16.16 11.87
CA GLU A 138 4.89 -16.83 13.16
C GLU A 138 3.95 -16.32 14.24
N LEU A 139 3.77 -15.00 14.34
CA LEU A 139 2.86 -14.39 15.30
C LEU A 139 1.39 -14.75 15.01
N VAL A 140 0.98 -14.81 13.75
CA VAL A 140 -0.36 -15.27 13.35
C VAL A 140 -0.55 -16.75 13.68
N ALA A 141 0.46 -17.58 13.45
CA ALA A 141 0.40 -19.00 13.81
C ALA A 141 0.27 -19.19 15.34
N GLN A 142 0.95 -18.37 16.14
CA GLN A 142 0.82 -18.36 17.60
C GLN A 142 -0.57 -17.90 18.06
N GLU A 143 -1.13 -16.86 17.44
CA GLU A 143 -2.50 -16.38 17.70
C GLU A 143 -3.54 -17.48 17.41
N GLN A 144 -3.37 -18.20 16.29
CA GLN A 144 -4.27 -19.28 15.86
C GLN A 144 -4.13 -20.57 16.69
N ALA A 145 -2.94 -20.87 17.20
CA ALA A 145 -2.70 -22.04 18.04
C ALA A 145 -3.43 -21.96 19.40
N GLY A 146 -3.85 -20.77 19.83
CA GLY A 146 -4.54 -20.54 21.09
C GLY A 146 -3.69 -20.91 22.33
N PRO A 147 -4.17 -20.65 23.55
CA PRO A 147 -3.45 -20.96 24.77
C PRO A 147 -3.54 -22.47 25.08
N SER A 148 -2.94 -23.33 24.26
CA SER A 148 -2.72 -24.73 24.60
C SER A 148 -1.27 -24.94 25.05
N LEU A 149 -1.11 -25.39 26.31
CA LEU A 149 0.12 -25.89 26.96
C LEU A 149 1.02 -24.86 27.67
N LYS A 150 0.45 -24.17 28.66
CA LYS A 150 1.13 -23.95 29.95
C LYS A 150 0.23 -24.48 31.07
N ARG A 151 0.21 -25.79 31.26
CA ARG A 151 -0.14 -26.46 32.51
C ARG A 151 0.92 -27.49 32.80
#